data_AF-A0A4S4C937-F1
#
_entry.id   AF-A0A4S4C937-F1
#
_cell.length_a   1.000
_cell.length_b   1.000
_cell.length_c   1.000
_cell.angle_alpha   90.00
_cell.angle_beta   90.00
_cell.angle_gamma   90.00
#
_symmetry.space_group_name_H-M   'P 1'
#
loop_
_entity.id
_entity.type
_entity.pdbx_description
1 polymer ?
#
loop_
_entity_poly.entity_id
_entity_poly.type
_entity_poly.pdbx_seq_one_letter_code
_entity_poly.pdbx_strand_id
1 'polypeptide(L)'
;MNFYKKLPTDFLIEFYCEIMRNIEKGILTKNMYYEIGLIISVASQRGITLGAPCDFEQIVDRRNLDEFIQSAYKCNEIKDVLPPSCGF
;
A
#
# COMPACT_ATOMS: atom_id res chain seq x y z
N MET A 1 -4.44 -0.79 -6.78
CA MET A 1 -3.33 -1.53 -6.16
C MET A 1 -3.86 -2.72 -5.36
N ASN A 2 -4.08 -3.86 -6.02
CA ASN A 2 -4.48 -5.13 -5.40
C ASN A 2 -3.28 -5.93 -4.87
N PHE A 3 -2.05 -5.44 -5.05
CA PHE A 3 -0.82 -6.17 -4.77
C PHE A 3 -0.68 -6.52 -3.28
N TYR A 4 -0.68 -5.53 -2.40
CA TYR A 4 -0.61 -5.76 -0.95
C TYR A 4 -1.80 -6.53 -0.40
N LYS A 5 -2.99 -6.35 -0.98
CA LYS A 5 -4.19 -7.13 -0.60
C LYS A 5 -4.05 -8.62 -0.93
N LYS A 6 -3.40 -8.97 -2.03
CA LYS A 6 -3.15 -10.35 -2.48
C LYS A 6 -1.94 -11.00 -1.82
N LEU A 7 -1.02 -10.19 -1.28
CA LEU A 7 0.17 -10.69 -0.60
C LEU A 7 -0.20 -11.48 0.66
N PRO A 8 0.38 -12.67 0.88
CA PRO A 8 0.26 -13.35 2.17
C PRO A 8 0.77 -12.44 3.30
N THR A 9 0.25 -12.65 4.51
CA THR A 9 0.55 -11.78 5.66
C THR A 9 2.03 -11.72 5.97
N ASP A 10 2.73 -12.85 5.92
CA ASP A 10 4.16 -12.91 6.25
C ASP A 10 4.97 -12.04 5.28
N PHE A 11 4.71 -12.14 3.98
CA PHE A 11 5.35 -11.29 2.98
C PHE A 11 4.99 -9.81 3.14
N LEU A 12 3.73 -9.50 3.48
CA LEU A 12 3.31 -8.12 3.73
C LEU A 12 4.13 -7.49 4.88
N ILE A 13 4.38 -8.26 5.94
CA ILE A 13 5.19 -7.83 7.10
C ILE A 13 6.66 -7.71 6.70
N GLU A 14 7.22 -8.67 5.96
CA GLU A 14 8.61 -8.60 5.51
C GLU A 14 8.87 -7.36 4.63
N PHE A 15 7.96 -7.06 3.70
CA PHE A 15 8.04 -5.85 2.88
C PHE A 15 8.03 -4.58 3.74
N TYR A 16 7.15 -4.52 4.74
CA TYR A 16 7.14 -3.41 5.69
C TYR A 16 8.48 -3.26 6.41
N CYS A 17 9.04 -4.36 6.93
CA CYS A 17 10.32 -4.34 7.64
C CYS A 17 11.48 -3.88 6.74
N GLU A 18 11.52 -4.31 5.48
CA GLU A 18 12.57 -3.91 4.55
C GLU A 18 12.46 -2.43 4.18
N ILE A 19 11.24 -1.91 3.98
CA ILE A 19 11.05 -0.48 3.74
C ILE A 19 11.50 0.32 4.97
N MET A 20 11.11 -0.09 6.19
CA MET A 20 11.56 0.56 7.43
C MET A 20 13.09 0.56 7.58
N ARG A 21 13.77 -0.55 7.25
CA ARG A 21 15.24 -0.61 7.24
C ARG A 21 15.86 0.36 6.24
N ASN A 22 15.23 0.57 5.09
CA ASN A 22 15.70 1.54 4.11
C ASN A 22 15.51 2.98 4.60
N ILE A 23 14.48 3.25 5.41
CA ILE A 23 14.31 4.53 6.12
C ILE A 23 15.48 4.75 7.09
N GLU A 24 15.76 3.76 7.93
CA GLU A 24 16.86 3.83 8.92
C GLU A 24 18.22 4.06 8.25
N LYS A 25 18.43 3.50 7.06
CA LYS A 25 19.66 3.70 6.27
C LYS A 25 19.71 5.02 5.50
N GLY A 26 18.65 5.83 5.55
CA GLY A 26 18.56 7.09 4.81
C GLY A 26 18.39 6.92 3.28
N ILE A 27 18.01 5.73 2.82
CA ILE A 27 17.70 5.43 1.40
C ILE A 27 16.25 5.85 1.04
N LEU A 28 15.65 6.61 1.95
CA LEU A 28 14.28 7.02 1.97
C LEU A 28 13.89 7.88 0.76
N THR A 29 12.79 7.51 0.12
CA THR A 29 12.13 8.35 -0.90
C THR A 29 10.69 8.64 -0.48
N LYS A 30 10.13 9.76 -0.97
CA LYS A 30 8.72 10.12 -0.73
C LYS A 30 7.76 8.99 -1.13
N ASN A 31 8.08 8.23 -2.17
CA ASN A 31 7.28 7.09 -2.63
C ASN A 31 7.23 5.97 -1.58
N MET A 32 8.31 5.72 -0.85
CA MET A 32 8.35 4.68 0.19
C MET A 32 7.39 4.99 1.35
N TYR A 33 7.15 6.27 1.66
CA TYR A 33 6.11 6.63 2.63
C TYR A 33 4.71 6.27 2.15
N TYR A 34 4.40 6.49 0.87
CA TYR A 34 3.11 6.07 0.33
C TYR A 34 2.96 4.55 0.36
N GLU A 35 4.02 3.80 0.04
CA GLU A 35 4.04 2.33 0.15
C GLU A 35 3.78 1.86 1.60
N ILE A 36 4.39 2.50 2.60
CA ILE A 36 4.11 2.24 4.03
C ILE A 36 2.63 2.48 4.34
N GLY A 37 2.06 3.60 3.88
CA GLY A 37 0.64 3.91 4.10
C GLY A 37 -0.29 2.83 3.54
N LEU A 38 0.03 2.30 2.36
CA LEU A 38 -0.71 1.19 1.75
C LEU A 38 -0.59 -0.10 2.56
N ILE A 39 0.62 -0.45 3.00
CA ILE A 39 0.87 -1.66 3.78
C ILE A 39 0.15 -1.59 5.14
N ILE A 40 0.26 -0.46 5.85
CA ILE A 40 -0.43 -0.23 7.12
C ILE A 40 -1.95 -0.33 6.94
N SER A 41 -2.49 0.26 5.86
CA SER A 41 -3.93 0.18 5.55
C SER A 41 -4.40 -1.27 5.37
N VAL A 42 -3.66 -2.08 4.60
CA VAL A 42 -4.00 -3.49 4.38
C VAL A 42 -3.80 -4.33 5.64
N ALA A 43 -2.73 -4.09 6.40
CA ALA A 43 -2.47 -4.79 7.66
C ALA A 43 -3.59 -4.53 8.67
N SER A 44 -4.04 -3.27 8.79
CA SER A 44 -5.17 -2.90 9.65
C SER A 44 -6.46 -3.61 9.25
N GLN A 45 -6.76 -3.72 7.95
CA GLN A 45 -7.89 -4.51 7.44
C GLN A 45 -7.82 -6.01 7.81
N ARG A 46 -6.61 -6.52 8.10
CA ARG A 46 -6.37 -7.91 8.55
C ARG A 46 -6.29 -8.05 10.07
N GLY A 47 -6.52 -6.97 10.83
CA GLY A 47 -6.41 -6.98 12.29
C GLY A 47 -4.97 -6.92 12.81
N ILE A 48 -4.01 -6.47 12.00
CA ILE A 48 -2.60 -6.36 12.34
C ILE A 48 -2.23 -4.88 12.52
N THR A 49 -1.64 -4.55 13.66
CA THR A 49 -1.16 -3.19 13.94
C THR A 49 0.31 -3.06 13.56
N LEU A 50 0.59 -2.20 12.58
CA LEU A 50 1.95 -1.80 12.18
C LEU A 50 2.18 -0.33 12.54
N GLY A 51 3.41 0.02 12.93
CA GLY A 51 3.76 1.40 13.27
C GLY A 51 4.04 2.26 12.03
N ALA A 52 3.76 3.55 12.12
CA ALA A 52 4.23 4.51 11.12
C ALA A 52 5.56 5.15 11.56
N PRO A 53 6.45 5.53 10.63
CA PRO A 53 7.60 6.38 10.92
C PRO A 53 7.18 7.70 11.62
N CYS A 54 8.03 8.24 12.48
CA CYS A 54 7.70 9.44 13.27
C CYS A 54 7.43 10.69 12.41
N ASP A 55 7.99 10.76 11.22
CA ASP A 55 7.84 11.85 10.25
C ASP A 55 6.80 11.56 9.14
N PHE A 56 6.08 10.44 9.25
CA PHE A 56 5.11 9.99 8.26
C PHE A 56 4.07 11.06 7.92
N GLU A 57 3.43 11.63 8.94
CA GLU A 57 2.39 12.67 8.79
C GLU A 57 2.93 14.01 8.27
N GLN A 58 4.27 14.21 8.29
CA GLN A 58 4.90 15.42 7.74
C GLN A 58 5.12 15.30 6.23
N ILE A 59 5.21 14.06 5.71
CA ILE A 59 5.57 13.76 4.32
C ILE A 59 4.35 13.29 3.51
N VAL A 60 3.44 12.58 4.16
CA VAL A 60 2.21 12.05 3.56
C VAL A 60 1.03 12.92 3.97
N ASP A 61 0.53 13.72 3.04
CA ASP A 61 -0.77 14.36 3.24
C ASP A 61 -1.86 13.27 3.18
N ARG A 62 -2.60 13.13 4.28
CA ARG A 62 -3.61 12.10 4.47
C ARG A 62 -4.71 12.12 3.41
N ARG A 63 -5.10 13.32 2.91
CA ARG A 63 -6.10 13.44 1.85
C ARG A 63 -5.57 12.90 0.53
N ASN A 64 -4.31 13.20 0.18
CA ASN A 64 -3.65 12.63 -0.98
C ASN A 64 -3.49 11.11 -0.86
N LEU A 65 -3.18 10.59 0.33
CA LEU A 65 -3.12 9.14 0.55
C LEU A 65 -4.50 8.50 0.37
N ASP A 66 -5.55 9.08 0.95
CA ASP A 66 -6.91 8.56 0.81
C ASP A 66 -7.39 8.63 -0.65
N GLU A 67 -7.12 9.71 -1.37
CA GLU A 67 -7.43 9.84 -2.80
C GLU A 67 -6.63 8.84 -3.65
N PHE A 68 -5.35 8.63 -3.32
CA PHE A 68 -4.51 7.62 -3.96
C PHE A 68 -5.04 6.21 -3.70
N ILE A 69 -5.45 5.91 -2.47
CA ILE A 69 -6.06 4.64 -2.09
C ILE A 69 -7.38 4.44 -2.85
N GLN A 70 -8.26 5.44 -2.88
CA GLN A 70 -9.56 5.39 -3.55
C GLN A 70 -9.43 5.25 -5.07
N SER A 71 -8.56 6.04 -5.70
CA SER A 71 -8.26 5.92 -7.14
C SER A 71 -7.62 4.56 -7.46
N ALA A 72 -6.69 4.09 -6.62
CA ALA A 72 -6.07 2.80 -6.75
C ALA A 72 -7.10 1.65 -6.62
N TYR A 73 -8.16 1.78 -5.82
CA TYR A 73 -9.24 0.79 -5.75
C TYR A 73 -10.19 0.88 -6.95
N LYS A 74 -10.61 2.09 -7.34
CA LYS A 74 -11.54 2.32 -8.45
C LYS A 74 -11.01 1.81 -9.79
N CYS A 75 -9.71 1.92 -10.05
CA CYS A 75 -9.08 1.36 -11.26
C CYS A 75 -8.98 -0.18 -11.27
N ASN A 76 -9.13 -0.88 -10.14
CA ASN A 76 -9.11 -2.35 -10.14
C ASN A 76 -10.51 -2.94 -10.34
N GLU A 77 -11.58 -2.30 -9.87
CA GLU A 77 -12.96 -2.77 -10.13
C GLU A 77 -13.27 -2.83 -11.62
N ILE A 78 -12.75 -1.89 -12.41
CA ILE A 78 -12.95 -1.90 -13.88
C ILE A 78 -12.18 -3.05 -14.56
N LYS A 79 -11.09 -3.54 -13.96
CA LYS A 79 -10.30 -4.67 -14.50
C LYS A 79 -10.90 -6.03 -14.17
N ASP A 80 -11.62 -6.15 -13.06
CA ASP A 80 -12.29 -7.40 -12.65
C ASP A 80 -13.71 -7.54 -13.24
N VAL A 81 -14.25 -6.52 -13.92
CA VAL A 81 -15.60 -6.51 -14.52
C VAL A 81 -15.61 -6.72 -16.05
N LEU A 82 -14.47 -6.68 -16.73
CA LEU A 82 -14.41 -7.04 -18.15
C LEU A 82 -14.28 -8.56 -18.28
N PRO A 83 -15.31 -9.29 -18.77
CA PRO A 83 -15.10 -10.68 -19.17
C PRO A 83 -14.08 -10.71 -20.32
N PRO A 84 -13.31 -11.80 -20.49
CA PRO A 84 -12.67 -12.04 -21.77
C PRO A 84 -13.77 -11.98 -22.82
N SER A 85 -13.66 -11.03 -23.75
CA SER A 85 -14.52 -11.00 -24.91
C SER A 85 -14.32 -12.32 -25.66
N CYS A 86 -15.18 -13.30 -25.40
CA CYS A 86 -15.34 -14.46 -26.26
C CYS A 86 -15.88 -13.97 -27.61
N GLY A 87 -15.21 -14.36 -28.69
CA GLY A 87 -15.70 -14.14 -30.05
C GLY A 87 -14.75 -14.71 -31.10
N PHE A 88 -14.95 -16.01 -31.37
CA PHE A 88 -14.64 -16.84 -32.55
C PHE A 88 -13.56 -16.40 -33.56
#